data_AF-A0A4V6QMY1-F1
#
_entry.id   AF-A0A4V6QMY1-F1
#
_cell.length_a   1.000
_cell.length_b   1.000
_cell.length_c   1.000
_cell.angle_alpha   90.00
_cell.angle_beta   90.00
_cell.angle_gamma   90.00
#
_symmetry.space_group_name_H-M   'P 1'
#
loop_
_entity.id
_entity.type
_entity.pdbx_description
1 polymer ?
#
loop_
_entity_poly.entity_id
_entity_poly.type
_entity_poly.pdbx_seq_one_letter_code
_entity_poly.pdbx_strand_id
1 'polypeptide(L)'
;MKNITILFAVCLILSSAVFATQGGKRMSIVKPPAKPTVTARSVEVKGTRWKNGQTVRILFLGGTNAERQMVRSIAVEWTRYANLNFEFFDSVAQLRGQKSNIRIDFEKGAGSNSAVGNQAESFAQNEPTMNYAWVDKATILHEFGHALGLEHEHQNPSNQVRWNRDAIFNEMSRDGWTIEMVDDFIIKPHDRNRVNFSQYDPLSIMVYSYPSSWTLDGSSVELNTELSEMDKTNIAKMYPGRTAVIEENVAPVITPVIDDEPVTNDTHTMSGVSKINCQDLEDMSENVSGASSFTVQNNTKDILTLYWFSEGKKTKYATIRPGKKHQQGTYVGHLWVIDSNSQCKLAFAISKSKGKLVLNQSN
;
A
#
# COMPACT_ATOMS: atom_id res chain seq x y z
N MET A 1 -4.88 -31.24 -6.55
CA MET A 1 -4.35 -30.01 -5.94
C MET A 1 -3.34 -29.45 -6.91
N LYS A 2 -3.65 -28.32 -7.56
CA LYS A 2 -2.74 -27.72 -8.54
C LYS A 2 -1.58 -27.08 -7.78
N ASN A 3 -0.38 -27.62 -7.97
CA ASN A 3 0.85 -27.00 -7.49
C ASN A 3 1.03 -25.69 -8.26
N ILE A 4 0.67 -24.58 -7.63
CA ILE A 4 1.05 -23.25 -8.10
C ILE A 4 2.53 -23.12 -7.72
N THR A 5 3.40 -23.32 -8.71
CA THR A 5 4.82 -22.95 -8.58
C THR A 5 4.85 -21.43 -8.44
N ILE A 6 5.06 -20.93 -7.22
CA ILE A 6 5.26 -19.51 -6.95
C ILE A 6 6.65 -19.18 -7.48
N LEU A 7 6.71 -18.59 -8.68
CA LEU A 7 7.97 -18.17 -9.28
C LEU A 7 8.39 -16.84 -8.64
N PHE A 8 9.18 -16.90 -7.56
CA PHE A 8 9.85 -15.73 -7.01
C PHE A 8 11.01 -15.31 -7.92
N ALA A 9 10.70 -14.61 -9.01
CA ALA A 9 11.71 -13.91 -9.80
C ALA A 9 12.03 -12.57 -9.12
N VAL A 10 12.73 -12.59 -7.99
CA VAL A 10 13.23 -11.35 -7.37
C VAL A 10 14.43 -10.86 -8.18
N CYS A 11 14.31 -9.66 -8.72
CA CYS A 11 15.35 -9.05 -9.51
C CYS A 11 16.40 -8.40 -8.60
N LEU A 12 17.57 -9.02 -8.53
CA LEU A 12 18.80 -8.50 -7.95
C LEU A 12 19.33 -7.35 -8.84
N ILE A 13 18.84 -6.13 -8.67
CA ILE A 13 19.60 -4.96 -9.13
C ILE A 13 20.55 -4.59 -8.00
N LEU A 14 21.82 -5.00 -8.14
CA LEU A 14 22.92 -4.50 -7.33
C LEU A 14 22.99 -2.98 -7.49
N SER A 15 22.35 -2.23 -6.59
CA SER A 15 22.68 -0.82 -6.42
C SER A 15 24.11 -0.77 -5.88
N SER A 16 25.06 -0.43 -6.73
CA SER A 16 26.45 -0.21 -6.35
C SER A 16 26.54 1.06 -5.51
N ALA A 17 26.20 0.94 -4.23
CA ALA A 17 26.52 1.95 -3.24
C ALA A 17 28.03 1.94 -3.00
N VAL A 18 28.71 2.96 -3.54
CA VAL A 18 30.11 3.26 -3.28
C VAL A 18 30.31 3.40 -1.76
N PHE A 19 31.01 2.45 -1.15
CA PHE A 19 31.43 2.52 0.25
C PHE A 19 32.52 3.58 0.41
N ALA A 20 32.16 4.76 0.91
CA ALA A 20 33.11 5.67 1.52
C ALA A 20 33.34 5.23 2.98
N THR A 21 34.54 4.73 3.25
CA THR A 21 35.02 4.38 4.59
C THR A 21 35.40 5.64 5.36
N GLN A 22 34.80 5.88 6.52
CA GLN A 22 35.43 6.71 7.57
C GLN A 22 35.09 6.22 8.98
N GLY A 23 36.14 5.73 9.66
CA GLY A 23 36.59 6.24 10.96
C GLY A 23 35.64 6.14 12.16
N GLY A 24 35.93 5.20 13.05
CA GLY A 24 35.21 5.05 14.31
C GLY A 24 35.37 6.24 15.27
N LYS A 25 34.32 6.49 16.07
CA LYS A 25 34.38 7.14 17.38
C LYS A 25 33.28 6.61 18.30
N ARG A 26 33.65 6.48 19.58
CA ARG A 26 32.96 5.83 20.70
C ARG A 26 31.49 6.26 20.87
N MET A 27 30.63 5.28 21.15
CA MET A 27 29.23 5.48 21.52
C MET A 27 29.09 6.13 22.90
N SER A 28 28.48 7.30 22.95
CA SER A 28 27.89 7.86 24.17
C SER A 28 26.42 7.41 24.24
N ILE A 29 25.96 7.02 25.41
CA ILE A 29 24.60 6.52 25.67
C ILE A 29 23.60 7.64 25.38
N VAL A 30 22.91 7.55 24.24
CA VAL A 30 21.79 8.43 23.88
C VAL A 30 20.49 7.75 24.32
N LYS A 31 19.74 8.47 25.16
CA LYS A 31 18.40 8.13 25.66
C LYS A 31 17.48 7.77 24.47
N PRO A 32 16.62 6.73 24.55
CA PRO A 32 15.76 6.35 23.44
C PRO A 32 14.84 7.52 23.06
N PRO A 33 14.77 7.91 21.77
CA PRO A 33 13.86 8.94 21.33
C PRO A 33 12.41 8.50 21.55
N ALA A 34 11.57 9.45 21.98
CA ALA A 34 10.13 9.27 22.13
C ALA A 34 9.54 8.67 20.84
N LYS A 35 8.59 7.74 20.98
CA LYS A 35 7.87 7.08 19.87
C LYS A 35 7.49 8.13 18.81
N PRO A 36 8.02 8.04 17.57
CA PRO A 36 7.60 8.94 16.51
C PRO A 36 6.10 8.77 16.30
N THR A 37 5.38 9.89 16.20
CA THR A 37 4.00 9.86 15.72
C THR A 37 4.07 9.37 14.27
N VAL A 38 3.70 8.11 14.02
CA VAL A 38 3.76 7.50 12.70
C VAL A 38 2.75 8.22 11.80
N THR A 39 3.25 9.13 10.96
CA THR A 39 2.48 9.69 9.86
C THR A 39 2.38 8.59 8.80
N ALA A 40 1.16 8.16 8.47
CA ALA A 40 0.95 7.11 7.46
C ALA A 40 1.62 7.50 6.12
N ARG A 41 2.60 6.72 5.67
CA ARG A 41 3.30 6.73 4.37
C ARG A 41 3.61 5.27 3.99
N SER A 42 3.52 4.81 2.74
CA SER A 42 3.97 3.45 2.40
C SER A 42 5.50 3.43 2.51
N VAL A 43 6.19 2.30 2.32
CA VAL A 43 7.66 2.32 2.29
C VAL A 43 8.14 3.17 1.11
N GLU A 44 8.33 4.46 1.33
CA GLU A 44 8.78 5.44 0.34
C GLU A 44 10.28 5.64 0.50
N VAL A 45 11.02 5.54 -0.60
CA VAL A 45 12.45 5.86 -0.61
C VAL A 45 12.67 7.37 -0.61
N LYS A 46 13.43 7.89 0.35
CA LYS A 46 13.70 9.34 0.44
C LYS A 46 14.52 9.80 -0.76
N GLY A 47 14.08 10.88 -1.38
CA GLY A 47 14.79 11.54 -2.48
C GLY A 47 14.47 11.00 -3.88
N THR A 48 13.62 9.97 -4.00
CA THR A 48 13.29 9.36 -5.30
C THR A 48 11.98 9.85 -5.91
N ARG A 49 11.28 10.80 -5.28
CA ARG A 49 10.01 11.30 -5.82
C ARG A 49 10.19 12.01 -7.16
N TRP A 50 9.22 11.84 -8.05
CA TRP A 50 9.02 12.75 -9.18
C TRP A 50 8.63 14.15 -8.69
N LYS A 51 8.75 15.17 -9.55
CA LYS A 51 8.24 16.50 -9.19
C LYS A 51 6.71 16.44 -9.11
N ASN A 52 6.15 16.96 -8.02
CA ASN A 52 4.69 16.99 -7.85
C ASN A 52 4.01 17.77 -9.01
N GLY A 53 2.93 17.22 -9.56
CA GLY A 53 2.22 17.73 -10.74
C GLY A 53 2.91 17.47 -12.08
N GLN A 54 4.04 16.74 -12.10
CA GLN A 54 4.78 16.45 -13.33
C GLN A 54 4.03 15.47 -14.24
N THR A 55 4.21 15.67 -15.54
CA THR A 55 3.97 14.63 -16.56
C THR A 55 5.17 13.69 -16.65
N VAL A 56 4.98 12.43 -16.29
CA VAL A 56 5.96 11.34 -16.44
C VAL A 56 5.76 10.73 -17.81
N ARG A 57 6.77 10.86 -18.68
CA ARG A 57 6.75 10.28 -20.04
C ARG A 57 7.23 8.84 -20.00
N ILE A 58 6.41 7.93 -20.51
CA ILE A 58 6.60 6.49 -20.44
C ILE A 58 6.74 5.96 -21.86
N LEU A 59 7.88 5.37 -22.18
CA LEU A 59 8.16 4.79 -23.50
C LEU A 59 8.10 3.27 -23.43
N PHE A 60 7.32 2.64 -24.32
CA PHE A 60 7.39 1.20 -24.54
C PHE A 60 8.53 0.87 -25.51
N LEU A 61 9.49 0.07 -25.06
CA LEU A 61 10.59 -0.46 -25.89
C LEU A 61 10.16 -1.75 -26.60
N GLY A 62 9.40 -2.60 -25.91
CA GLY A 62 8.91 -3.89 -26.41
C GLY A 62 7.41 -4.08 -26.20
N GLY A 63 6.97 -5.34 -26.16
CA GLY A 63 5.59 -5.72 -25.87
C GLY A 63 4.62 -5.61 -27.05
N THR A 64 3.61 -6.46 -27.02
CA THR A 64 2.47 -6.47 -27.96
C THR A 64 1.50 -5.32 -27.68
N ASN A 65 0.65 -4.98 -28.66
CA ASN A 65 -0.38 -3.96 -28.47
C ASN A 65 -1.30 -4.27 -27.27
N ALA A 66 -1.61 -5.54 -27.03
CA ALA A 66 -2.47 -5.95 -25.92
C ALA A 66 -1.79 -5.70 -24.56
N GLU A 67 -0.54 -6.12 -24.41
CA GLU A 67 0.26 -5.90 -23.19
C GLU A 67 0.39 -4.40 -22.90
N ARG A 68 0.79 -3.61 -23.91
CA ARG A 68 0.93 -2.16 -23.73
C ARG A 68 -0.39 -1.47 -23.42
N GLN A 69 -1.53 -1.94 -23.92
CA GLN A 69 -2.83 -1.38 -23.56
C GLN A 69 -3.24 -1.74 -22.13
N MET A 70 -2.96 -2.96 -21.68
CA MET A 70 -3.20 -3.35 -20.29
C MET A 70 -2.36 -2.52 -19.31
N VAL A 71 -1.09 -2.29 -19.61
CA VAL A 71 -0.24 -1.40 -18.80
C VAL A 71 -0.84 0.01 -18.74
N ARG A 72 -1.25 0.58 -19.89
CA ARG A 72 -1.87 1.92 -19.93
C ARG A 72 -3.11 2.02 -19.05
N SER A 73 -4.03 1.06 -19.16
CA SER A 73 -5.32 1.13 -18.47
C SER A 73 -5.21 0.94 -16.95
N ILE A 74 -4.20 0.19 -16.49
CA ILE A 74 -4.04 -0.15 -15.08
C ILE A 74 -3.10 0.84 -14.37
N ALA A 75 -1.98 1.21 -14.99
CA ALA A 75 -1.00 2.10 -14.38
C ALA A 75 -1.59 3.47 -14.00
N VAL A 76 -2.54 3.98 -14.79
CA VAL A 76 -3.21 5.26 -14.52
C VAL A 76 -4.04 5.25 -13.24
N GLU A 77 -4.35 4.09 -12.65
CA GLU A 77 -5.04 4.00 -11.37
C GLU A 77 -4.30 4.77 -10.26
N TRP A 78 -2.97 4.68 -10.22
CA TRP A 78 -2.14 5.47 -9.30
C TRP A 78 -2.37 6.97 -9.45
N THR A 79 -2.55 7.45 -10.69
CA THR A 79 -2.75 8.86 -10.98
C THR A 79 -4.10 9.38 -10.49
N ARG A 80 -5.07 8.52 -10.13
CA ARG A 80 -6.31 8.96 -9.46
C ARG A 80 -6.04 9.60 -8.10
N TYR A 81 -4.99 9.15 -7.42
CA TYR A 81 -4.62 9.58 -6.05
C TYR A 81 -3.35 10.43 -6.04
N ALA A 82 -2.37 10.09 -6.87
CA ALA A 82 -1.11 10.83 -7.02
C ALA A 82 -1.30 12.02 -7.98
N ASN A 83 -0.86 13.21 -7.57
CA ASN A 83 -0.78 14.38 -8.45
C ASN A 83 0.40 14.25 -9.44
N LEU A 84 0.26 13.35 -10.41
CA LEU A 84 1.17 13.11 -11.52
C LEU A 84 0.34 12.78 -12.76
N ASN A 85 0.85 13.08 -13.95
CA ASN A 85 0.21 12.68 -15.21
C ASN A 85 1.09 11.66 -15.92
N PHE A 86 0.50 10.66 -16.54
CA PHE A 86 1.22 9.68 -17.35
C PHE A 86 0.94 9.91 -18.83
N GLU A 87 2.01 10.05 -19.62
CA GLU A 87 1.94 10.10 -21.08
C GLU A 87 2.71 8.91 -21.65
N PHE A 88 2.03 8.11 -22.47
CA PHE A 88 2.58 6.88 -23.01
C PHE A 88 2.96 7.03 -24.49
N PHE A 89 4.12 6.51 -24.86
CA PHE A 89 4.68 6.57 -26.20
C PHE A 89 5.04 5.15 -26.67
N ASP A 90 4.66 4.80 -27.89
CA ASP A 90 4.93 3.49 -28.52
C ASP A 90 6.27 3.45 -29.27
N SER A 91 6.91 4.60 -29.48
CA SER A 91 8.22 4.68 -30.12
C SER A 91 8.95 5.98 -29.79
N VAL A 92 10.28 5.95 -29.94
CA VAL A 92 11.15 7.13 -29.77
C VAL A 92 10.74 8.28 -30.70
N ALA A 93 10.25 7.98 -31.90
CA ALA A 93 9.80 8.99 -32.85
C ALA A 93 8.62 9.83 -32.29
N GLN A 94 7.72 9.21 -31.51
CA GLN A 94 6.58 9.92 -30.91
C GLN A 94 7.00 10.90 -29.80
N LEU A 95 8.19 10.73 -29.20
CA LEU A 95 8.72 11.66 -28.20
C LEU A 95 9.14 13.02 -28.80
N ARG A 96 9.33 13.11 -30.12
CA ARG A 96 9.70 14.35 -30.84
C ARG A 96 10.92 15.05 -30.24
N GLY A 97 11.95 14.27 -29.92
CA GLY A 97 13.22 14.75 -29.33
C GLY A 97 13.19 14.97 -27.82
N GLN A 98 12.07 14.72 -27.14
CA GLN A 98 11.99 14.74 -25.68
C GLN A 98 12.57 13.46 -25.08
N LYS A 99 13.09 13.55 -23.86
CA LYS A 99 13.50 12.37 -23.08
C LYS A 99 12.27 11.69 -22.46
N SER A 100 12.31 10.36 -22.42
CA SER A 100 11.41 9.55 -21.59
C SER A 100 11.92 9.50 -20.15
N ASN A 101 10.99 9.45 -19.19
CA ASN A 101 11.29 9.27 -17.77
C ASN A 101 11.38 7.77 -17.44
N ILE A 102 10.37 7.00 -17.85
CA ILE A 102 10.28 5.54 -17.67
C ILE A 102 10.34 4.86 -19.04
N ARG A 103 11.04 3.72 -19.12
CA ARG A 103 11.17 2.90 -20.32
C ARG A 103 10.82 1.45 -19.98
N ILE A 104 9.79 0.91 -20.63
CA ILE A 104 9.20 -0.40 -20.30
C ILE A 104 9.54 -1.41 -21.38
N ASP A 105 10.11 -2.54 -20.96
CA ASP A 105 10.28 -3.73 -21.79
C ASP A 105 9.48 -4.93 -21.26
N PHE A 106 9.43 -6.02 -22.05
CA PHE A 106 8.64 -7.22 -21.80
C PHE A 106 9.49 -8.48 -22.01
N GLU A 107 10.73 -8.46 -21.52
CA GLU A 107 11.67 -9.55 -21.65
C GLU A 107 11.30 -10.71 -20.72
N LYS A 108 10.97 -11.84 -21.32
CA LYS A 108 10.66 -13.08 -20.58
C LYS A 108 11.91 -13.63 -19.93
N GLY A 109 11.81 -14.01 -18.66
CA GLY A 109 12.92 -14.58 -17.89
C GLY A 109 13.79 -13.56 -17.14
N ALA A 110 13.66 -12.26 -17.43
CA ALA A 110 14.33 -11.18 -16.69
C ALA A 110 13.60 -10.78 -15.39
N GLY A 111 12.49 -11.46 -15.05
CA GLY A 111 11.60 -11.09 -13.96
C GLY A 111 10.80 -9.81 -14.24
N SER A 112 9.86 -9.48 -13.35
CA SER A 112 9.21 -8.17 -13.36
C SER A 112 9.94 -7.26 -12.38
N ASN A 113 10.27 -6.05 -12.80
CA ASN A 113 11.05 -5.11 -11.99
C ASN A 113 10.87 -3.67 -12.47
N SER A 114 11.22 -2.72 -11.60
CA SER A 114 11.30 -1.29 -11.92
C SER A 114 12.39 -0.60 -11.10
N ALA A 115 13.04 0.39 -11.70
CA ALA A 115 13.78 1.41 -10.98
C ALA A 115 12.86 2.18 -10.03
N VAL A 116 13.39 2.65 -8.90
CA VAL A 116 12.60 3.30 -7.86
C VAL A 116 12.50 4.80 -8.11
N GLY A 117 11.31 5.27 -8.47
CA GLY A 117 11.03 6.69 -8.69
C GLY A 117 11.94 7.32 -9.76
N ASN A 118 12.44 8.52 -9.47
CA ASN A 118 13.34 9.29 -10.33
C ASN A 118 14.73 8.67 -10.51
N GLN A 119 15.07 7.57 -9.83
CA GLN A 119 16.32 6.84 -10.11
C GLN A 119 16.37 6.35 -11.56
N ALA A 120 15.20 6.15 -12.18
CA ALA A 120 15.03 5.88 -13.60
C ALA A 120 15.73 6.90 -14.53
N GLU A 121 15.97 8.13 -14.04
CA GLU A 121 16.70 9.17 -14.79
C GLU A 121 18.22 8.92 -14.87
N SER A 122 18.75 8.00 -14.05
CA SER A 122 20.17 7.61 -14.09
C SER A 122 20.49 6.60 -15.19
N PHE A 123 19.46 5.95 -15.76
CA PHE A 123 19.60 4.97 -16.82
C PHE A 123 19.68 5.65 -18.19
N ALA A 124 20.38 5.05 -19.13
CA ALA A 124 20.45 5.58 -20.50
C ALA A 124 19.07 5.52 -21.18
N GLN A 125 18.84 6.38 -22.19
CA GLN A 125 17.53 6.47 -22.87
C GLN A 125 17.19 5.24 -23.73
N ASN A 126 18.16 4.35 -23.97
CA ASN A 126 17.99 3.07 -24.66
C ASN A 126 17.95 1.86 -23.71
N GLU A 127 18.03 2.09 -22.39
CA GLU A 127 17.97 1.04 -21.38
C GLU A 127 16.58 1.01 -20.73
N PRO A 128 15.97 -0.17 -20.54
CA PRO A 128 14.74 -0.28 -19.78
C PRO A 128 14.96 0.14 -18.33
N THR A 129 13.97 0.82 -17.76
CA THR A 129 13.89 1.12 -16.32
C THR A 129 12.81 0.30 -15.64
N MET A 130 12.04 -0.46 -16.42
CA MET A 130 10.98 -1.34 -15.96
C MET A 130 10.89 -2.49 -16.95
N ASN A 131 10.69 -3.71 -16.45
CA ASN A 131 10.45 -4.89 -17.25
C ASN A 131 9.23 -5.66 -16.72
N TYR A 132 8.46 -6.25 -17.63
CA TYR A 132 7.41 -7.21 -17.29
C TYR A 132 7.74 -8.58 -17.90
N ALA A 133 8.03 -9.58 -17.07
CA ALA A 133 8.15 -10.97 -17.54
C ALA A 133 6.76 -11.58 -17.88
N TRP A 134 5.71 -11.04 -17.27
CA TRP A 134 4.30 -11.30 -17.56
C TRP A 134 3.48 -10.05 -17.23
N VAL A 135 2.27 -9.96 -17.77
CA VAL A 135 1.41 -8.78 -17.63
C VAL A 135 0.07 -9.18 -17.01
N ASP A 136 -0.16 -8.69 -15.80
CA ASP A 136 -1.43 -8.77 -15.09
C ASP A 136 -1.62 -7.52 -14.21
N LYS A 137 -2.83 -7.34 -13.68
CA LYS A 137 -3.19 -6.16 -12.88
C LYS A 137 -2.30 -5.97 -11.66
N ALA A 138 -2.06 -7.03 -10.90
CA ALA A 138 -1.32 -6.96 -9.65
C ALA A 138 0.13 -6.51 -9.91
N THR A 139 0.77 -7.16 -10.88
CA THR A 139 2.14 -6.88 -11.30
C THR A 139 2.26 -5.46 -11.85
N ILE A 140 1.31 -4.99 -12.67
CA ILE A 140 1.35 -3.62 -13.18
C ILE A 140 1.29 -2.60 -12.06
N LEU A 141 0.33 -2.75 -11.13
CA LEU A 141 0.19 -1.82 -10.01
C LEU A 141 1.44 -1.84 -9.12
N HIS A 142 2.01 -3.01 -8.86
CA HIS A 142 3.23 -3.19 -8.06
C HIS A 142 4.44 -2.47 -8.69
N GLU A 143 4.75 -2.76 -9.96
CA GLU A 143 5.91 -2.16 -10.62
C GLU A 143 5.74 -0.64 -10.79
N PHE A 144 4.52 -0.16 -11.01
CA PHE A 144 4.28 1.28 -10.99
C PHE A 144 4.40 1.89 -9.59
N GLY A 145 4.14 1.15 -8.52
CA GLY A 145 4.46 1.58 -7.17
C GLY A 145 5.95 1.84 -6.99
N HIS A 146 6.81 0.94 -7.46
CA HIS A 146 8.25 1.16 -7.53
C HIS A 146 8.61 2.36 -8.39
N ALA A 147 8.08 2.44 -9.61
CA ALA A 147 8.32 3.57 -10.51
C ALA A 147 7.87 4.91 -9.92
N LEU A 148 7.00 4.92 -8.92
CA LEU A 148 6.57 6.11 -8.19
C LEU A 148 7.42 6.41 -6.95
N GLY A 149 8.28 5.49 -6.52
CA GLY A 149 9.21 5.67 -5.39
C GLY A 149 8.91 4.80 -4.17
N LEU A 150 8.03 3.81 -4.30
CA LEU A 150 7.72 2.85 -3.23
C LEU A 150 8.65 1.64 -3.27
N GLU A 151 8.80 1.00 -2.11
CA GLU A 151 9.56 -0.23 -1.88
C GLU A 151 8.68 -1.27 -1.19
N HIS A 152 9.21 -2.48 -1.04
CA HIS A 152 8.43 -3.61 -0.57
C HIS A 152 7.87 -3.44 0.85
N GLU A 153 6.56 -3.62 0.99
CA GLU A 153 5.85 -3.40 2.25
C GLU A 153 6.13 -4.53 3.27
N HIS A 154 6.50 -5.75 2.84
CA HIS A 154 6.94 -6.80 3.77
C HIS A 154 8.25 -6.45 4.50
N GLN A 155 9.10 -5.60 3.89
CA GLN A 155 10.32 -5.05 4.49
C GLN A 155 10.05 -3.70 5.21
N ASN A 156 8.78 -3.31 5.40
CA ASN A 156 8.42 -2.11 6.15
C ASN A 156 9.06 -2.16 7.56
N PRO A 157 9.77 -1.11 8.01
CA PRO A 157 10.43 -1.10 9.32
C PRO A 157 9.50 -1.20 10.54
N SER A 158 8.19 -1.17 10.34
CA SER A 158 7.18 -1.41 11.37
C SER A 158 6.57 -2.82 11.32
N ASN A 159 6.91 -3.62 10.31
CA ASN A 159 6.50 -5.02 10.23
C ASN A 159 7.09 -5.81 11.41
N GLN A 160 6.25 -6.62 12.06
CA GLN A 160 6.61 -7.42 13.24
C GLN A 160 6.54 -8.92 12.99
N VAL A 161 6.33 -9.34 11.73
CA VAL A 161 6.32 -10.76 11.34
C VAL A 161 7.60 -11.43 11.81
N ARG A 162 7.45 -12.58 12.47
CA ARG A 162 8.59 -13.40 12.88
C ARG A 162 8.93 -14.39 11.79
N TRP A 163 9.85 -14.04 10.92
CA TRP A 163 10.29 -14.90 9.82
C TRP A 163 10.95 -16.19 10.31
N ASN A 164 10.56 -17.31 9.69
CA ASN A 164 11.22 -18.61 9.83
C ASN A 164 12.33 -18.70 8.77
N ARG A 165 13.49 -18.12 9.11
CA ARG A 165 14.64 -18.00 8.21
C ARG A 165 15.06 -19.33 7.56
N ASP A 166 15.07 -20.41 8.33
CA ASP A 166 15.46 -21.73 7.83
C ASP A 166 14.43 -22.29 6.84
N ALA A 167 13.13 -22.09 7.10
CA ALA A 167 12.08 -22.51 6.17
C ALA A 167 12.17 -21.73 4.85
N ILE A 168 12.37 -20.41 4.90
CA ILE A 168 12.54 -19.58 3.72
C ILE A 168 13.77 -20.04 2.92
N PHE A 169 14.91 -20.23 3.58
CA PHE A 169 16.13 -20.67 2.90
C PHE A 169 16.03 -22.07 2.28
N ASN A 170 15.42 -23.02 2.98
CA ASN A 170 15.21 -24.37 2.45
C ASN A 170 14.37 -24.37 1.17
N GLU A 171 13.45 -23.42 1.04
CA GLU A 171 12.67 -23.25 -0.19
C GLU A 171 13.48 -22.52 -1.27
N MET A 172 14.02 -21.33 -0.97
CA MET A 172 14.68 -20.46 -1.94
C MET A 172 16.03 -21.00 -2.44
N SER A 173 16.74 -21.79 -1.64
CA SER A 173 18.02 -22.39 -2.05
C SER A 173 17.88 -23.34 -3.24
N ARG A 174 16.68 -23.88 -3.49
CA ARG A 174 16.37 -24.70 -4.67
C ARG A 174 16.46 -23.91 -5.97
N ASP A 175 16.25 -22.59 -5.88
CA ASP A 175 16.37 -21.64 -6.97
C ASP A 175 17.73 -20.89 -6.94
N GLY A 176 18.70 -21.43 -6.20
CA GLY A 176 20.08 -20.93 -6.16
C GLY A 176 20.33 -19.75 -5.21
N TRP A 177 19.36 -19.40 -4.37
CA TRP A 177 19.53 -18.30 -3.42
C TRP A 177 20.51 -18.65 -2.31
N THR A 178 21.42 -17.71 -2.02
CA THR A 178 22.22 -17.80 -0.80
C THR A 178 21.41 -17.33 0.40
N ILE A 179 21.90 -17.67 1.59
CA ILE A 179 21.24 -17.24 2.82
C ILE A 179 21.33 -15.71 3.00
N GLU A 180 22.39 -15.08 2.52
CA GLU A 180 22.55 -13.62 2.51
C GLU A 180 21.50 -12.96 1.61
N MET A 181 21.18 -13.56 0.46
CA MET A 181 20.10 -13.07 -0.41
C MET A 181 18.74 -13.14 0.29
N VAL A 182 18.46 -14.26 0.98
CA VAL A 182 17.24 -14.39 1.79
C VAL A 182 17.18 -13.31 2.87
N ASP A 183 18.30 -13.07 3.55
CA ASP A 183 18.36 -12.05 4.58
C ASP A 183 18.10 -10.65 4.02
N ASP A 184 18.80 -10.25 2.96
CA ASP A 184 18.74 -8.88 2.46
C ASP A 184 17.47 -8.57 1.64
N PHE A 185 16.90 -9.55 0.93
CA PHE A 185 15.74 -9.31 0.03
C PHE A 185 14.39 -9.74 0.60
N ILE A 186 14.34 -10.57 1.66
CA ILE A 186 13.07 -11.06 2.23
C ILE A 186 12.93 -10.64 3.70
N ILE A 187 13.97 -10.87 4.51
CA ILE A 187 13.83 -10.80 5.97
C ILE A 187 14.10 -9.41 6.52
N LYS A 188 15.19 -8.78 6.06
CA LYS A 188 15.72 -7.56 6.64
C LYS A 188 14.82 -6.37 6.29
N PRO A 189 14.37 -5.59 7.28
CA PRO A 189 13.61 -4.38 7.00
C PRO A 189 14.51 -3.31 6.38
N HIS A 190 13.92 -2.40 5.61
CA HIS A 190 14.65 -1.25 5.09
C HIS A 190 15.21 -0.37 6.22
N ASP A 191 16.32 0.33 5.93
CA ASP A 191 16.87 1.30 6.88
C ASP A 191 15.89 2.46 7.10
N ARG A 192 15.45 2.64 8.35
CA ARG A 192 14.55 3.71 8.80
C ARG A 192 15.04 5.12 8.43
N ASN A 193 16.35 5.29 8.25
CA ASN A 193 16.94 6.56 7.82
C ASN A 193 16.78 6.80 6.31
N ARG A 194 16.62 5.75 5.51
CA ARG A 194 16.49 5.81 4.05
C ARG A 194 15.04 5.88 3.59
N VAL A 195 14.11 5.34 4.37
CA VAL A 195 12.69 5.31 3.99
C VAL A 195 11.82 6.18 4.89
N ASN A 196 10.75 6.70 4.31
CA ASN A 196 9.56 7.17 5.01
C ASN A 196 8.57 5.99 5.05
N PHE A 197 7.89 5.71 6.16
CA PHE A 197 7.00 4.54 6.27
C PHE A 197 5.89 4.72 7.32
N SER A 198 4.83 3.92 7.19
CA SER A 198 3.63 3.81 8.01
C SER A 198 3.72 2.56 8.85
N GLN A 199 2.66 2.28 9.60
CA GLN A 199 2.38 0.92 10.01
C GLN A 199 2.34 -0.02 8.79
N TYR A 200 2.82 -1.24 8.96
CA TYR A 200 2.81 -2.31 7.97
C TYR A 200 1.39 -2.60 7.48
N ASP A 201 1.23 -2.67 6.15
CA ASP A 201 -0.01 -3.07 5.49
C ASP A 201 0.10 -4.45 4.82
N PRO A 202 -0.55 -5.50 5.35
CA PRO A 202 -0.59 -6.79 4.68
C PRO A 202 -1.45 -6.79 3.40
N LEU A 203 -2.26 -5.76 3.17
CA LEU A 203 -3.11 -5.62 1.97
C LEU A 203 -2.48 -4.75 0.88
N SER A 204 -1.33 -4.13 1.15
CA SER A 204 -0.67 -3.27 0.15
C SER A 204 -0.39 -4.03 -1.12
N ILE A 205 -0.50 -3.36 -2.26
CA ILE A 205 -0.01 -3.91 -3.52
C ILE A 205 1.52 -4.15 -3.48
N MET A 206 2.25 -3.42 -2.62
CA MET A 206 3.71 -3.49 -2.49
C MET A 206 4.19 -4.62 -1.58
N VAL A 207 3.30 -5.42 -0.96
CA VAL A 207 3.71 -6.57 -0.14
C VAL A 207 3.88 -7.81 -1.03
N TYR A 208 4.96 -8.56 -0.82
CA TYR A 208 5.10 -9.87 -1.46
C TYR A 208 4.19 -10.87 -0.75
N SER A 209 3.53 -11.73 -1.53
CA SER A 209 2.82 -12.87 -0.96
C SER A 209 3.82 -13.81 -0.28
N TYR A 210 3.48 -14.31 0.90
CA TYR A 210 4.28 -15.32 1.59
C TYR A 210 3.37 -16.31 2.34
N PRO A 211 3.70 -17.62 2.30
CA PRO A 211 2.93 -18.65 2.98
C PRO A 211 3.18 -18.64 4.49
N SER A 212 2.26 -19.22 5.26
CA SER A 212 2.42 -19.34 6.72
C SER A 212 3.59 -20.23 7.14
N SER A 213 4.10 -21.09 6.25
CA SER A 213 5.31 -21.90 6.48
C SER A 213 6.57 -21.03 6.64
N TRP A 214 6.57 -19.81 6.10
CA TRP A 214 7.68 -18.87 6.19
C TRP A 214 7.71 -18.09 7.50
N THR A 215 6.74 -18.29 8.38
CA THR A 215 6.60 -17.48 9.60
C THR A 215 6.45 -18.37 10.85
N LEU A 216 6.99 -17.89 11.97
CA LEU A 216 6.93 -18.56 13.27
C LEU A 216 5.63 -18.25 14.03
N ASP A 217 4.86 -17.25 13.57
CA ASP A 217 3.58 -16.84 14.13
C ASP A 217 2.37 -17.29 13.29
N GLY A 218 2.62 -18.00 12.18
CA GLY A 218 1.60 -18.49 11.25
C GLY A 218 0.95 -17.39 10.40
N SER A 219 1.51 -16.17 10.40
CA SER A 219 1.06 -15.13 9.49
C SER A 219 1.37 -15.48 8.04
N SER A 220 0.48 -15.09 7.14
CA SER A 220 0.62 -15.28 5.70
C SER A 220 -0.02 -14.11 4.98
N VAL A 221 0.42 -13.87 3.75
CA VAL A 221 -0.20 -12.90 2.85
C VAL A 221 -0.37 -13.55 1.49
N GLU A 222 -1.61 -13.53 0.99
CA GLU A 222 -1.93 -13.94 -0.38
C GLU A 222 -1.60 -12.82 -1.37
N LEU A 223 -1.68 -13.12 -2.67
CA LEU A 223 -1.46 -12.10 -3.70
C LEU A 223 -2.55 -11.02 -3.63
N ASN A 224 -2.14 -9.79 -3.33
CA ASN A 224 -3.01 -8.61 -3.45
C ASN A 224 -3.08 -8.16 -4.91
N THR A 225 -4.28 -7.86 -5.40
CA THR A 225 -4.52 -7.49 -6.82
C THR A 225 -5.04 -6.07 -7.00
N GLU A 226 -5.16 -5.32 -5.92
CA GLU A 226 -5.76 -3.99 -5.85
C GLU A 226 -4.90 -3.08 -4.97
N LEU A 227 -4.98 -1.75 -5.20
CA LEU A 227 -4.39 -0.79 -4.27
C LEU A 227 -5.12 -0.84 -2.93
N SER A 228 -4.37 -1.01 -1.84
CA SER A 228 -4.95 -0.89 -0.51
C SER A 228 -5.35 0.54 -0.20
N GLU A 229 -6.16 0.71 0.84
CA GLU A 229 -6.47 2.05 1.32
C GLU A 229 -5.24 2.81 1.81
N MET A 230 -4.27 2.10 2.37
CA MET A 230 -3.03 2.72 2.79
C MET A 230 -2.19 3.14 1.58
N ASP A 231 -2.13 2.34 0.51
CA ASP A 231 -1.44 2.69 -0.75
C ASP A 231 -1.97 4.00 -1.32
N LYS A 232 -3.29 4.08 -1.50
CA LYS A 232 -3.99 5.29 -1.98
C LYS A 232 -3.67 6.49 -1.10
N THR A 233 -3.88 6.33 0.22
CA THR A 233 -3.70 7.41 1.19
C THR A 233 -2.27 7.94 1.18
N ASN A 234 -1.30 7.04 1.05
CA ASN A 234 0.10 7.37 1.14
C ASN A 234 0.64 7.97 -0.14
N ILE A 235 0.24 7.47 -1.31
CA ILE A 235 0.64 8.05 -2.59
C ILE A 235 0.07 9.47 -2.75
N ALA A 236 -1.14 9.74 -2.26
CA ALA A 236 -1.72 11.09 -2.25
C ALA A 236 -0.97 12.06 -1.34
N LYS A 237 -0.37 11.57 -0.24
CA LYS A 237 0.55 12.38 0.59
C LYS A 237 1.91 12.57 -0.07
N MET A 238 2.34 11.59 -0.86
CA MET A 238 3.60 11.64 -1.58
C MET A 238 3.55 12.66 -2.72
N TYR A 239 2.41 12.71 -3.42
CA TYR A 239 2.12 13.61 -4.53
C TYR A 239 0.79 14.36 -4.30
N PRO A 240 0.77 15.40 -3.44
CA PRO A 240 -0.46 16.08 -3.03
C PRO A 240 -1.02 17.01 -4.11
N GLY A 241 -2.31 17.34 -4.02
CA GLY A 241 -2.95 18.37 -4.84
C GLY A 241 -3.80 17.84 -6.00
N ARG A 242 -3.99 16.52 -6.10
CA ARG A 242 -5.06 15.96 -6.94
C ARG A 242 -6.33 15.86 -6.12
N THR A 243 -7.34 16.65 -6.48
CA THR A 243 -8.73 16.41 -6.09
C THR A 243 -9.20 15.16 -6.82
N ALA A 244 -9.66 14.14 -6.09
CA ALA A 244 -10.28 12.98 -6.70
C ALA A 244 -11.40 13.46 -7.63
N VAL A 245 -11.28 13.22 -8.93
CA VAL A 245 -12.42 13.32 -9.84
C VAL A 245 -13.24 12.08 -9.52
N ILE A 246 -14.23 12.25 -8.64
CA ILE A 246 -15.30 11.27 -8.49
C ILE A 246 -16.07 11.36 -9.82
N GLU A 247 -16.14 10.27 -10.58
CA GLU A 247 -17.09 10.20 -11.68
C GLU A 247 -18.48 10.35 -11.06
N GLU A 248 -19.09 11.53 -11.26
CA GLU A 248 -20.48 11.82 -10.89
C GLU A 248 -21.40 10.89 -11.68
N ASN A 249 -21.73 9.73 -11.12
CA ASN A 249 -23.03 9.13 -11.41
C ASN A 249 -24.03 9.79 -10.46
N VAL A 250 -24.72 10.80 -11.00
CA VAL A 250 -25.80 11.54 -10.34
C VAL A 250 -26.93 10.57 -9.97
N ALA A 251 -27.17 10.41 -8.67
CA ALA A 251 -28.41 9.86 -8.09
C ALA A 251 -28.72 10.62 -6.78
N PRO A 252 -29.99 10.65 -6.34
CA PRO A 252 -30.66 11.87 -5.87
C PRO A 252 -30.19 12.35 -4.50
N VAL A 253 -30.26 13.66 -4.33
CA VAL A 253 -30.11 14.37 -3.05
C VAL A 253 -31.14 13.83 -2.06
N ILE A 254 -30.69 13.05 -1.07
CA ILE A 254 -31.45 12.81 0.14
C ILE A 254 -31.02 13.86 1.16
N THR A 255 -31.94 14.75 1.49
CA THR A 255 -31.80 15.75 2.54
C THR A 255 -31.59 15.09 3.90
N PRO A 256 -30.78 15.68 4.81
CA PRO A 256 -30.60 15.12 6.14
C PRO A 256 -31.89 15.26 6.93
N VAL A 257 -32.50 14.14 7.30
CA VAL A 257 -33.55 14.11 8.32
C VAL A 257 -32.86 14.29 9.68
N ILE A 258 -33.08 15.45 10.28
CA ILE A 258 -32.81 15.71 11.69
C ILE A 258 -34.04 15.21 12.42
N ASP A 259 -33.96 14.04 13.04
CA ASP A 259 -34.92 13.62 14.06
C ASP A 259 -34.19 13.43 15.39
N ASP A 260 -34.70 14.14 16.39
CA ASP A 260 -34.29 14.11 17.79
C ASP A 260 -34.61 12.74 18.44
N GLU A 261 -33.61 12.15 19.11
CA GLU A 261 -33.65 11.29 20.32
C GLU A 261 -34.54 10.01 20.34
N PRO A 262 -34.07 8.88 20.93
CA PRO A 262 -33.50 8.87 22.28
C PRO A 262 -32.15 8.16 22.44
N VAL A 263 -31.37 8.66 23.41
CA VAL A 263 -30.19 8.01 23.97
C VAL A 263 -30.49 6.56 24.37
N THR A 264 -29.97 5.60 23.61
CA THR A 264 -29.72 4.24 24.10
C THR A 264 -28.29 4.15 24.60
N ASN A 265 -28.10 3.54 25.78
CA ASN A 265 -26.86 3.36 26.54
C ASN A 265 -25.73 2.59 25.80
N ASP A 266 -25.29 3.06 24.64
CA ASP A 266 -24.05 2.60 24.01
C ASP A 266 -22.90 3.42 24.61
N THR A 267 -22.14 2.81 25.51
CA THR A 267 -20.97 3.38 26.19
C THR A 267 -19.80 3.72 25.24
N HIS A 268 -20.02 3.78 23.93
CA HIS A 268 -18.97 4.00 22.93
C HIS A 268 -18.60 5.48 22.82
N THR A 269 -17.30 5.79 22.86
CA THR A 269 -16.82 7.15 22.62
C THR A 269 -16.33 7.27 21.18
N MET A 270 -16.96 8.14 20.40
CA MET A 270 -16.62 8.38 19.00
C MET A 270 -16.29 9.86 18.77
N SER A 271 -15.24 10.13 18.02
CA SER A 271 -14.89 11.49 17.59
C SER A 271 -14.29 11.47 16.19
N GLY A 272 -14.69 12.40 15.32
CA GLY A 272 -14.17 12.49 13.94
C GLY A 272 -14.66 11.37 13.01
N VAL A 273 -15.73 10.68 13.41
CA VAL A 273 -16.44 9.66 12.64
C VAL A 273 -17.94 9.91 12.72
N SER A 274 -18.68 9.52 11.69
CA SER A 274 -20.15 9.55 11.65
C SER A 274 -20.66 8.12 11.74
N LYS A 275 -21.48 7.81 12.75
CA LYS A 275 -22.10 6.49 12.91
C LYS A 275 -23.10 6.27 11.79
N ILE A 276 -23.12 5.05 11.26
CA ILE A 276 -24.05 4.59 10.22
C ILE A 276 -24.77 3.38 10.79
N ASN A 277 -26.04 3.21 10.41
CA ASN A 277 -26.75 2.00 10.74
C ASN A 277 -26.21 0.84 9.89
N CYS A 278 -25.92 -0.31 10.50
CA CYS A 278 -25.42 -1.48 9.80
C CYS A 278 -26.34 -1.97 8.67
N GLN A 279 -27.65 -1.69 8.74
CA GLN A 279 -28.59 -2.05 7.67
C GLN A 279 -28.52 -1.12 6.44
N ASP A 280 -28.06 0.12 6.62
CA ASP A 280 -28.10 1.16 5.57
C ASP A 280 -26.78 1.22 4.77
N LEU A 281 -25.84 0.31 5.03
CA LEU A 281 -24.51 0.30 4.44
C LEU A 281 -24.52 0.17 2.91
N GLU A 282 -25.43 -0.65 2.36
CA GLU A 282 -25.50 -0.92 0.92
C GLU A 282 -26.04 0.29 0.12
N ASP A 283 -26.79 1.17 0.78
CA ASP A 283 -27.39 2.36 0.16
C ASP A 283 -26.48 3.60 0.22
N MET A 284 -25.32 3.49 0.88
CA MET A 284 -24.40 4.60 1.09
C MET A 284 -23.48 4.83 -0.12
N SER A 285 -23.48 6.05 -0.66
CA SER A 285 -22.50 6.50 -1.65
C SER A 285 -21.22 7.01 -0.98
N GLU A 286 -20.04 6.54 -1.41
CA GLU A 286 -18.75 7.01 -0.89
C GLU A 286 -18.35 8.36 -1.51
N ASN A 287 -18.55 9.46 -0.77
CA ASN A 287 -17.98 10.77 -1.14
C ASN A 287 -16.60 10.95 -0.52
N VAL A 288 -15.60 10.35 -1.18
CA VAL A 288 -14.24 10.24 -0.66
C VAL A 288 -13.44 11.52 -0.88
N SER A 289 -12.87 12.10 0.18
CA SER A 289 -12.04 13.30 0.07
C SER A 289 -10.84 13.29 1.02
N GLY A 290 -9.63 13.41 0.46
CA GLY A 290 -8.40 13.62 1.21
C GLY A 290 -8.00 12.51 2.21
N ALA A 291 -6.69 12.37 2.42
CA ALA A 291 -6.16 11.39 3.36
C ALA A 291 -6.62 11.66 4.81
N SER A 292 -6.98 10.60 5.52
CA SER A 292 -7.37 10.59 6.93
C SER A 292 -6.80 9.35 7.66
N SER A 293 -7.13 9.20 8.94
CA SER A 293 -6.83 8.02 9.73
C SER A 293 -7.79 7.91 10.91
N PHE A 294 -7.98 6.72 11.46
CA PHE A 294 -8.70 6.55 12.72
C PHE A 294 -8.03 5.54 13.63
N THR A 295 -8.37 5.59 14.91
CA THR A 295 -7.93 4.60 15.90
C THR A 295 -9.14 3.90 16.51
N VAL A 296 -9.13 2.58 16.52
CA VAL A 296 -10.10 1.73 17.23
C VAL A 296 -9.44 1.22 18.51
N GLN A 297 -10.07 1.43 19.65
CA GLN A 297 -9.70 0.84 20.93
C GLN A 297 -10.78 -0.18 21.33
N ASN A 298 -10.38 -1.43 21.47
CA ASN A 298 -11.27 -2.51 21.91
C ASN A 298 -11.17 -2.68 23.43
N ASN A 299 -12.15 -2.16 24.18
CA ASN A 299 -12.31 -2.43 25.62
C ASN A 299 -13.39 -3.51 25.90
N THR A 300 -13.93 -4.15 24.86
CA THR A 300 -14.89 -5.25 24.99
C THR A 300 -14.15 -6.56 25.31
N LYS A 301 -14.92 -7.61 25.63
CA LYS A 301 -14.38 -8.98 25.80
C LYS A 301 -14.30 -9.74 24.47
N ASP A 302 -14.90 -9.21 23.42
CA ASP A 302 -14.99 -9.87 22.13
C ASP A 302 -13.79 -9.54 21.25
N ILE A 303 -13.49 -10.45 20.33
CA ILE A 303 -12.58 -10.17 19.22
C ILE A 303 -13.36 -9.36 18.17
N LEU A 304 -12.87 -8.17 17.84
CA LEU A 304 -13.45 -7.33 16.80
C LEU A 304 -12.75 -7.58 15.47
N THR A 305 -13.52 -7.60 14.38
CA THR A 305 -12.98 -7.63 13.02
C THR A 305 -13.33 -6.32 12.33
N LEU A 306 -12.29 -5.60 11.88
CA LEU A 306 -12.42 -4.35 11.14
C LEU A 306 -12.42 -4.65 9.64
N TYR A 307 -13.42 -4.12 8.95
CA TYR A 307 -13.59 -4.20 7.51
C TYR A 307 -13.68 -2.80 6.91
N TRP A 308 -13.09 -2.62 5.73
CA TRP A 308 -13.49 -1.57 4.81
C TRP A 308 -14.66 -2.08 3.98
N PHE A 309 -15.65 -1.22 3.75
CA PHE A 309 -16.81 -1.54 2.92
C PHE A 309 -16.80 -0.63 1.70
N SER A 310 -16.76 -1.20 0.51
CA SER A 310 -16.86 -0.47 -0.75
C SER A 310 -17.43 -1.39 -1.82
N GLU A 311 -18.21 -0.82 -2.72
CA GLU A 311 -18.87 -1.55 -3.83
C GLU A 311 -19.63 -2.80 -3.35
N GLY A 312 -20.33 -2.70 -2.21
CA GLY A 312 -21.10 -3.81 -1.63
C GLY A 312 -20.26 -4.92 -0.98
N LYS A 313 -18.94 -4.77 -0.90
CA LYS A 313 -18.03 -5.80 -0.40
C LYS A 313 -17.29 -5.37 0.87
N LYS A 314 -17.27 -6.26 1.87
CA LYS A 314 -16.41 -6.15 3.06
C LYS A 314 -15.02 -6.72 2.77
N THR A 315 -13.99 -5.89 2.89
CA THR A 315 -12.58 -6.31 2.85
C THR A 315 -12.00 -6.26 4.27
N LYS A 316 -11.51 -7.39 4.79
CA LYS A 316 -11.00 -7.48 6.17
C LYS A 316 -9.64 -6.79 6.29
N TYR A 317 -9.53 -5.81 7.19
CA TYR A 317 -8.29 -5.07 7.44
C TYR A 317 -7.58 -5.48 8.74
N ALA A 318 -8.33 -5.78 9.80
CA ALA A 318 -7.70 -6.10 11.08
C ALA A 318 -8.55 -7.00 11.97
N THR A 319 -7.86 -7.76 12.81
CA THR A 319 -8.44 -8.43 13.99
C THR A 319 -7.95 -7.70 15.23
N ILE A 320 -8.86 -7.12 16.01
CA ILE A 320 -8.54 -6.29 17.18
C ILE A 320 -8.96 -7.06 18.44
N ARG A 321 -7.98 -7.68 19.10
CA ARG A 321 -8.21 -8.45 20.34
C ARG A 321 -8.61 -7.55 21.53
N PRO A 322 -9.28 -8.11 22.56
CA PRO A 322 -9.59 -7.40 23.80
C PRO A 322 -8.39 -6.64 24.39
N GLY A 323 -8.62 -5.39 24.79
CA GLY A 323 -7.61 -4.49 25.35
C GLY A 323 -6.61 -3.92 24.35
N LYS A 324 -6.71 -4.24 23.05
CA LYS A 324 -5.81 -3.74 22.01
C LYS A 324 -6.35 -2.51 21.29
N LYS A 325 -5.43 -1.76 20.68
CA LYS A 325 -5.72 -0.62 19.82
C LYS A 325 -5.20 -0.92 18.42
N HIS A 326 -5.93 -0.45 17.41
CA HIS A 326 -5.53 -0.50 16.01
C HIS A 326 -5.65 0.89 15.40
N GLN A 327 -4.62 1.33 14.69
CA GLN A 327 -4.66 2.56 13.90
C GLN A 327 -4.78 2.19 12.43
N GLN A 328 -5.66 2.88 11.71
CA GLN A 328 -5.94 2.61 10.30
C GLN A 328 -5.82 3.91 9.50
N GLY A 329 -5.03 3.88 8.42
CA GLY A 329 -5.03 4.92 7.39
C GLY A 329 -6.22 4.74 6.44
N THR A 330 -6.82 5.85 5.98
CA THR A 330 -8.01 5.83 5.10
C THR A 330 -8.24 7.23 4.50
N TYR A 331 -9.44 7.53 3.99
CA TYR A 331 -9.88 8.84 3.54
C TYR A 331 -11.16 9.30 4.26
N VAL A 332 -11.42 10.61 4.26
CA VAL A 332 -12.74 11.12 4.66
C VAL A 332 -13.78 10.56 3.70
N GLY A 333 -14.91 10.09 4.20
CA GLY A 333 -15.99 9.49 3.42
C GLY A 333 -15.94 7.96 3.31
N HIS A 334 -14.81 7.30 3.56
CA HIS A 334 -14.76 5.82 3.52
C HIS A 334 -15.63 5.18 4.58
N LEU A 335 -16.32 4.12 4.17
CA LEU A 335 -17.20 3.34 5.00
C LEU A 335 -16.43 2.19 5.66
N TRP A 336 -16.53 2.12 6.99
CA TRP A 336 -15.86 1.10 7.79
C TRP A 336 -16.87 0.36 8.64
N VAL A 337 -16.62 -0.92 8.83
CA VAL A 337 -17.49 -1.82 9.56
C VAL A 337 -16.68 -2.58 10.60
N ILE A 338 -17.18 -2.61 11.84
CA ILE A 338 -16.66 -3.43 12.91
C ILE A 338 -17.68 -4.54 13.18
N ASP A 339 -17.28 -5.77 12.92
CA ASP A 339 -18.04 -6.95 13.29
C ASP A 339 -17.50 -7.56 14.59
N SER A 340 -18.39 -8.21 15.33
CA SER A 340 -18.06 -9.12 16.44
C SER A 340 -18.92 -10.37 16.30
N ASN A 341 -18.32 -11.55 16.40
CA ASN A 341 -19.00 -12.83 16.18
C ASN A 341 -19.78 -12.88 14.86
N SER A 342 -19.17 -12.35 13.79
CA SER A 342 -19.75 -12.25 12.43
C SER A 342 -21.03 -11.40 12.32
N GLN A 343 -21.32 -10.56 13.33
CA GLN A 343 -22.41 -9.60 13.30
C GLN A 343 -21.88 -8.17 13.31
N CYS A 344 -22.45 -7.31 12.47
CA CYS A 344 -22.12 -5.89 12.46
C CYS A 344 -22.48 -5.25 13.80
N LYS A 345 -21.46 -4.71 14.49
CA LYS A 345 -21.64 -3.97 15.73
C LYS A 345 -21.67 -2.47 15.48
N LEU A 346 -20.88 -2.01 14.52
CA LEU A 346 -20.77 -0.59 14.20
C LEU A 346 -20.39 -0.41 12.74
N ALA A 347 -21.16 0.41 12.04
CA ALA A 347 -20.76 1.00 10.77
C ALA A 347 -20.45 2.48 10.98
N PHE A 348 -19.46 3.02 10.28
CA PHE A 348 -19.10 4.43 10.38
C PHE A 348 -18.39 4.96 9.14
N ALA A 349 -18.60 6.23 8.85
CA ALA A 349 -17.81 7.00 7.88
C ALA A 349 -16.80 7.90 8.61
N ILE A 350 -15.65 8.13 8.00
CA ILE A 350 -14.69 9.11 8.51
C ILE A 350 -15.14 10.52 8.10
N SER A 351 -15.32 11.42 9.07
CA SER A 351 -15.83 12.78 8.81
C SER A 351 -14.79 13.88 9.03
N LYS A 352 -13.61 13.55 9.57
CA LYS A 352 -12.50 14.48 9.82
C LYS A 352 -11.16 13.87 9.43
N SER A 353 -10.09 14.66 9.48
CA SER A 353 -8.71 14.22 9.22
C SER A 353 -8.17 13.19 10.23
N LYS A 354 -8.82 13.05 11.40
CA LYS A 354 -8.54 12.02 12.40
C LYS A 354 -9.83 11.56 13.08
N GLY A 355 -10.01 10.24 13.17
CA GLY A 355 -11.08 9.57 13.90
C GLY A 355 -10.58 8.83 15.15
N LYS A 356 -11.46 8.65 16.13
CA LYS A 356 -11.23 7.79 17.28
C LYS A 356 -12.52 7.07 17.65
N LEU A 357 -12.43 5.77 17.85
CA LEU A 357 -13.52 4.91 18.30
C LEU A 357 -13.04 4.12 19.53
N VAL A 358 -13.81 4.19 20.61
CA VAL A 358 -13.60 3.39 21.82
C VAL A 358 -14.84 2.53 22.01
N LEU A 359 -14.71 1.23 21.76
CA LEU A 359 -15.79 0.27 22.01
C LEU A 359 -15.65 -0.26 23.44
N ASN A 360 -16.64 0.08 24.27
CA ASN A 360 -16.72 -0.34 25.67
C ASN A 360 -17.72 -1.49 25.82
N GLN A 361 -17.66 -2.18 26.96
CA GLN A 361 -18.63 -3.24 27.28
C GLN A 361 -20.02 -2.61 27.40
N SER A 362 -21.01 -3.25 26.77
CA SER A 362 -22.42 -3.03 27.11
C SER A 362 -22.63 -3.56 28.53
N ASN A 363 -23.28 -2.76 29.38
CA ASN A 363 -23.60 -3.16 30.76
C ASN A 363 -24.62 -4.29 30.81
#